data_AF-A0A2D2DEG2-F1
#
_entry.id   AF-A0A2D2DEG2-F1
#
_cell.length_a   1.000
_cell.length_b   1.000
_cell.length_c   1.000
_cell.angle_alpha   90.00
_cell.angle_beta   90.00
_cell.angle_gamma   90.00
#
_symmetry.space_group_name_H-M   'P 1'
#
loop_
_entity.id
_entity.type
_entity.pdbx_description
1 polymer ?
#
loop_
_entity_poly.entity_id
_entity_poly.type
_entity_poly.pdbx_seq_one_letter_code
_entity_poly.pdbx_strand_id
1 'polypeptide(L)'
;MPHSIHRLCHVALAASALCAFPAQAQLASASSDITGFSYRLVDLDLADGITPYITITPADQSNVIRRSSSLYGNGAVTHFFTIGDIGTTALSEAFGSSSTHTGSDFMQAQAQYTAVTPGYQTFGGQNEYRFKFSLTPSTRLEFSADIALRANDTGGAIQALSGVTVQGLFVWTPPEVVDYTVFSYTASVEDGTRSDHFLGELRSGAIALDGYFKMTNHATVDANPPPPVPEPQTYAMLFAGLTLLGACARRRQAVSAR
;
A
#
# COMPACT_ATOMS: atom_id res chain seq x y z
N MET A 1 -3.45 70.81 -20.69
CA MET A 1 -2.61 70.03 -19.76
C MET A 1 -3.33 68.73 -19.36
N PRO A 2 -2.97 67.58 -19.96
CA PRO A 2 -3.28 66.25 -19.38
C PRO A 2 -2.11 65.27 -19.53
N HIS A 3 -1.39 64.91 -18.46
CA HIS A 3 -0.29 63.93 -18.51
C HIS A 3 -0.33 62.83 -17.43
N SER A 4 -1.44 62.68 -16.71
CA SER A 4 -1.46 61.86 -15.48
C SER A 4 -2.01 60.44 -15.62
N ILE A 5 -2.48 60.02 -16.81
CA ILE A 5 -3.25 58.76 -16.96
C ILE A 5 -2.37 57.53 -17.28
N HIS A 6 -1.18 57.70 -17.89
CA HIS A 6 -0.38 56.57 -18.37
C HIS A 6 0.44 55.83 -17.29
N ARG A 7 0.68 56.43 -16.10
CA ARG A 7 1.53 55.79 -15.07
C ARG A 7 0.81 54.73 -14.21
N LEU A 8 -0.53 54.70 -14.23
CA LEU A 8 -1.32 53.74 -13.46
C LEU A 8 -1.43 52.36 -14.12
N CYS A 9 -1.25 52.26 -15.44
CA CYS A 9 -1.35 50.98 -16.15
C CYS A 9 -0.12 50.07 -16.01
N HIS A 10 1.07 50.61 -15.74
CA HIS A 10 2.30 49.81 -15.70
C HIS A 10 2.53 49.08 -14.35
N VAL A 11 1.93 49.56 -13.25
CA VAL A 11 2.07 48.88 -11.94
C VAL A 11 1.15 47.67 -11.82
N ALA A 12 0.01 47.67 -12.52
CA ALA A 12 -0.96 46.56 -12.47
C ALA A 12 -0.49 45.29 -13.22
N LEU A 13 0.40 45.42 -14.21
CA LEU A 13 0.85 44.29 -15.03
C LEU A 13 2.04 43.51 -14.43
N ALA A 14 2.77 44.10 -13.48
CA ALA A 14 3.94 43.47 -12.84
C ALA A 14 3.59 42.64 -11.59
N ALA A 15 2.39 42.83 -11.01
CA ALA A 15 1.98 42.15 -9.78
C ALA A 15 1.34 40.76 -10.02
N SER A 16 1.01 40.41 -11.26
CA SER A 16 0.37 39.13 -11.61
C SER A 16 1.36 37.98 -11.91
N ALA A 17 2.66 38.24 -11.91
CA ALA A 17 3.68 37.25 -12.35
C ALA A 17 4.38 36.48 -11.21
N LEU A 18 4.09 36.76 -9.93
CA LEU A 18 4.89 36.25 -8.80
C LEU A 18 4.26 35.14 -7.94
N CYS A 19 3.02 34.68 -8.20
CA CYS A 19 2.30 33.83 -7.24
C CYS A 19 1.62 32.59 -7.84
N ALA A 20 2.20 31.96 -8.87
CA ALA A 20 1.72 30.69 -9.39
C ALA A 20 2.72 29.57 -9.06
N PHE A 21 2.82 29.19 -7.79
CA PHE A 21 3.39 27.87 -7.47
C PHE A 21 2.29 26.85 -7.75
N PRO A 22 2.51 25.86 -8.64
CA PRO A 22 1.55 24.78 -8.81
C PRO A 22 1.41 24.07 -7.47
N ALA A 23 0.18 23.93 -6.97
CA ALA A 23 -0.11 22.97 -5.93
C ALA A 23 0.25 21.59 -6.50
N GLN A 24 1.40 21.05 -6.09
CA GLN A 24 1.80 19.71 -6.51
C GLN A 24 0.77 18.75 -5.94
N ALA A 25 -0.02 18.12 -6.80
CA ALA A 25 -0.91 17.04 -6.40
C ALA A 25 -0.03 15.98 -5.73
N GLN A 26 -0.30 15.73 -4.45
CA GLN A 26 0.49 14.82 -3.64
C GLN A 26 0.01 13.40 -3.97
N LEU A 27 0.86 12.65 -4.70
CA LEU A 27 0.58 11.30 -5.18
C LEU A 27 1.35 10.30 -4.33
N ALA A 28 0.68 9.27 -3.83
CA ALA A 28 1.32 8.20 -3.06
C ALA A 28 0.98 6.83 -3.66
N SER A 29 1.88 5.88 -3.49
CA SER A 29 1.72 4.53 -4.01
C SER A 29 2.48 3.54 -3.15
N ALA A 30 1.97 2.32 -3.05
CA ALA A 30 2.66 1.18 -2.46
C ALA A 30 2.50 -0.04 -3.37
N SER A 31 3.55 -0.86 -3.43
CA SER A 31 3.53 -2.15 -4.12
C SER A 31 4.40 -3.19 -3.40
N SER A 32 3.86 -4.38 -3.20
CA SER A 32 4.55 -5.54 -2.64
C SER A 32 4.50 -6.68 -3.64
N ASP A 33 5.66 -7.23 -3.97
CA ASP A 33 5.84 -8.37 -4.86
C ASP A 33 6.60 -9.49 -4.14
N ILE A 34 6.09 -10.71 -4.25
CA ILE A 34 6.79 -11.94 -3.89
C ILE A 34 6.84 -12.79 -5.14
N THR A 35 8.02 -13.29 -5.49
CA THR A 35 8.23 -14.11 -6.69
C THR A 35 9.16 -15.28 -6.39
N GLY A 36 9.14 -16.30 -7.25
CA GLY A 36 10.05 -17.44 -7.13
C GLY A 36 9.83 -18.24 -5.84
N PHE A 37 8.61 -18.25 -5.31
CA PHE A 37 8.31 -19.03 -4.11
C PHE A 37 8.56 -20.52 -4.38
N SER A 38 9.41 -21.13 -3.57
CA SER A 38 9.74 -22.55 -3.70
C SER A 38 10.04 -23.16 -2.35
N TYR A 39 10.08 -24.50 -2.31
CA TYR A 39 10.53 -25.24 -1.15
C TYR A 39 11.45 -26.39 -1.56
N ARG A 40 12.29 -26.81 -0.61
CA ARG A 40 13.22 -27.94 -0.75
C ARG A 40 13.16 -28.83 0.49
N LEU A 41 13.25 -30.13 0.27
CA LEU A 41 13.38 -31.14 1.31
C LEU A 41 14.80 -31.69 1.32
N VAL A 42 15.37 -31.87 2.51
CA VAL A 42 16.70 -32.44 2.73
C VAL A 42 16.62 -33.52 3.80
N ASP A 43 17.19 -34.68 3.50
CA ASP A 43 17.34 -35.77 4.45
C ASP A 43 18.41 -35.41 5.48
N LEU A 44 18.06 -35.48 6.77
CA LEU A 44 18.95 -35.23 7.89
C LEU A 44 19.57 -36.52 8.43
N ASP A 45 19.04 -37.71 8.09
CA ASP A 45 19.57 -39.01 8.49
C ASP A 45 19.48 -40.06 7.37
N LEU A 46 20.50 -40.07 6.50
CA LEU A 46 20.59 -41.02 5.39
C LEU A 46 20.61 -42.51 5.83
N ALA A 47 20.80 -42.81 7.13
CA ALA A 47 20.86 -44.17 7.63
C ALA A 47 19.49 -44.73 8.05
N ASP A 48 18.47 -43.89 8.22
CA ASP A 48 17.13 -44.35 8.64
C ASP A 48 16.32 -44.98 7.49
N GLY A 49 16.77 -44.81 6.25
CA GLY A 49 16.16 -45.35 5.05
C GLY A 49 14.84 -44.66 4.66
N ILE A 50 14.51 -43.51 5.25
CA ILE A 50 13.30 -42.74 5.01
C ILE A 50 13.60 -41.65 3.98
N THR A 51 12.96 -41.74 2.80
CA THR A 51 13.06 -40.65 1.82
C THR A 51 12.26 -39.43 2.29
N PRO A 52 12.86 -38.22 2.31
CA PRO A 52 12.14 -37.00 2.67
C PRO A 52 10.92 -36.77 1.80
N TYR A 53 9.77 -36.53 2.43
CA TYR A 53 8.55 -36.17 1.71
C TYR A 53 7.69 -35.19 2.52
N ILE A 54 6.90 -34.39 1.81
CA ILE A 54 5.91 -33.46 2.37
C ILE A 54 4.52 -33.81 1.84
N THR A 55 3.55 -33.98 2.73
CA THR A 55 2.13 -33.90 2.36
C THR A 55 1.68 -32.48 2.61
N ILE A 56 1.22 -31.79 1.56
CA ILE A 56 0.44 -30.56 1.73
C ILE A 56 -1.02 -31.00 1.84
N THR A 57 -1.58 -30.94 3.04
CA THR A 57 -2.96 -31.35 3.26
C THR A 57 -3.87 -30.27 2.66
N PRO A 58 -4.72 -30.60 1.67
CA PRO A 58 -5.77 -29.70 1.20
C PRO A 58 -6.75 -29.58 2.35
N ALA A 59 -6.59 -28.55 3.17
CA ALA A 59 -7.46 -28.46 4.31
C ALA A 59 -8.85 -28.07 3.85
N ASP A 60 -9.78 -28.89 4.27
CA ASP A 60 -11.22 -28.77 4.47
C ASP A 60 -11.73 -27.43 5.08
N GLN A 61 -10.85 -26.43 5.24
CA GLN A 61 -11.09 -24.98 5.39
C GLN A 61 -9.81 -24.16 5.67
N SER A 62 -8.61 -24.77 5.75
CA SER A 62 -7.37 -24.07 6.16
C SER A 62 -6.28 -23.88 5.11
N ASN A 63 -6.51 -24.27 3.85
CA ASN A 63 -5.71 -23.80 2.73
C ASN A 63 -6.40 -22.56 2.19
N VAL A 64 -5.94 -21.41 2.67
CA VAL A 64 -6.57 -20.13 2.39
C VAL A 64 -5.65 -19.37 1.44
N ILE A 65 -6.07 -19.28 0.19
CA ILE A 65 -5.60 -18.21 -0.69
C ILE A 65 -6.60 -17.09 -0.55
N ARG A 66 -6.35 -16.13 0.34
CA ARG A 66 -7.24 -14.98 0.50
C ARG A 66 -6.59 -13.76 -0.14
N ARG A 67 -7.35 -13.12 -1.00
CA ARG A 67 -6.94 -11.88 -1.64
C ARG A 67 -8.00 -10.85 -1.35
N SER A 68 -7.61 -9.65 -1.00
CA SER A 68 -8.56 -8.57 -0.79
C SER A 68 -8.02 -7.26 -1.33
N SER A 69 -8.88 -6.58 -2.08
CA SER A 69 -8.74 -5.16 -2.35
C SER A 69 -9.79 -4.43 -1.53
N SER A 70 -9.40 -3.32 -0.92
CA SER A 70 -10.28 -2.46 -0.15
C SER A 70 -10.07 -1.00 -0.53
N LEU A 71 -11.17 -0.26 -0.48
CA LEU A 71 -11.24 1.19 -0.55
C LEU A 71 -12.14 1.68 0.59
N TYR A 72 -11.57 2.51 1.45
CA TYR A 72 -12.30 3.17 2.53
C TYR A 72 -12.33 4.66 2.29
N GLY A 73 -13.49 5.28 2.48
CA GLY A 73 -13.65 6.72 2.47
C GLY A 73 -14.38 7.18 3.73
N ASN A 74 -13.83 8.18 4.42
CA ASN A 74 -14.33 8.76 5.66
C ASN A 74 -14.71 7.73 6.73
N GLY A 75 -13.90 6.69 6.87
CA GLY A 75 -14.08 5.64 7.90
C GLY A 75 -15.15 4.60 7.58
N ALA A 76 -15.78 4.64 6.40
CA ALA A 76 -16.68 3.60 5.93
C ALA A 76 -16.02 2.75 4.84
N VAL A 77 -16.25 1.43 4.87
CA VAL A 77 -15.93 0.57 3.72
C VAL A 77 -16.77 1.06 2.55
N THR A 78 -16.13 1.60 1.53
CA THR A 78 -16.83 1.93 0.28
C THR A 78 -16.87 0.69 -0.58
N HIS A 79 -15.74 0.00 -0.72
CA HIS A 79 -15.62 -1.23 -1.50
C HIS A 79 -14.69 -2.24 -0.83
N PHE A 80 -15.10 -3.51 -0.86
CA PHE A 80 -14.30 -4.64 -0.42
C PHE A 80 -14.56 -5.81 -1.37
N PHE A 81 -13.51 -6.35 -1.97
CA PHE A 81 -13.62 -7.49 -2.86
C PHE A 81 -12.63 -8.57 -2.43
N THR A 82 -13.10 -9.82 -2.36
CA THR A 82 -12.28 -10.96 -1.95
C THR A 82 -12.50 -12.17 -2.85
N ILE A 83 -11.41 -12.88 -3.16
CA ILE A 83 -11.46 -14.15 -3.88
C ILE A 83 -10.58 -15.17 -3.14
N GLY A 84 -11.09 -16.41 -3.05
CA GLY A 84 -10.50 -17.53 -2.31
C GLY A 84 -9.57 -18.46 -3.11
N ASP A 85 -8.89 -17.97 -4.15
CA ASP A 85 -8.23 -18.80 -5.20
C ASP A 85 -6.98 -18.11 -5.80
N ILE A 86 -6.50 -18.48 -6.98
CA ILE A 86 -5.51 -17.73 -7.80
C ILE A 86 -6.23 -16.68 -8.69
N GLY A 87 -5.52 -15.65 -9.18
CA GLY A 87 -6.07 -14.58 -10.05
C GLY A 87 -5.98 -13.16 -9.46
N THR A 88 -6.90 -12.26 -9.84
CA THR A 88 -6.78 -10.81 -9.61
C THR A 88 -7.98 -10.21 -8.87
N THR A 89 -7.73 -9.30 -7.93
CA THR A 89 -8.74 -8.33 -7.44
C THR A 89 -8.33 -6.93 -7.87
N ALA A 90 -9.30 -6.07 -8.21
CA ALA A 90 -9.02 -4.67 -8.51
C ALA A 90 -10.23 -3.80 -8.13
N LEU A 91 -9.96 -2.68 -7.50
CA LEU A 91 -10.91 -1.61 -7.20
C LEU A 91 -10.27 -0.30 -7.66
N SER A 92 -11.05 0.56 -8.30
CA SER A 92 -10.58 1.86 -8.78
C SER A 92 -11.69 2.88 -8.68
N GLU A 93 -11.32 4.05 -8.20
CA GLU A 93 -12.16 5.24 -8.05
C GLU A 93 -11.44 6.45 -8.65
N ALA A 94 -12.13 7.59 -8.74
CA ALA A 94 -11.54 8.82 -9.27
C ALA A 94 -10.29 9.31 -8.51
N PHE A 95 -10.16 8.92 -7.24
CA PHE A 95 -9.13 9.41 -6.32
C PHE A 95 -8.06 8.37 -5.96
N GLY A 96 -8.18 7.13 -6.44
CA GLY A 96 -7.16 6.10 -6.28
C GLY A 96 -7.64 4.70 -6.63
N SER A 97 -6.79 3.71 -6.38
CA SER A 97 -7.05 2.32 -6.71
C SER A 97 -6.30 1.35 -5.79
N SER A 98 -6.81 0.13 -5.66
CA SER A 98 -6.11 -0.97 -5.03
C SER A 98 -6.30 -2.25 -5.84
N SER A 99 -5.27 -3.08 -5.94
CA SER A 99 -5.34 -4.35 -6.65
C SER A 99 -4.46 -5.42 -6.02
N THR A 100 -4.77 -6.67 -6.31
CA THR A 100 -3.92 -7.80 -5.99
C THR A 100 -3.87 -8.76 -7.16
N HIS A 101 -2.75 -9.46 -7.32
CA HIS A 101 -2.58 -10.51 -8.33
C HIS A 101 -1.76 -11.65 -7.73
N THR A 102 -2.32 -12.86 -7.74
CA THR A 102 -1.66 -14.06 -7.19
C THR A 102 -1.62 -15.14 -8.25
N GLY A 103 -0.44 -15.73 -8.41
CA GLY A 103 -0.17 -16.93 -9.20
C GLY A 103 0.11 -18.15 -8.32
N SER A 104 0.66 -19.19 -8.93
CA SER A 104 1.14 -20.39 -8.21
C SER A 104 2.44 -20.15 -7.44
N ASP A 105 3.26 -19.21 -7.90
CA ASP A 105 4.64 -18.95 -7.46
C ASP A 105 4.92 -17.47 -7.19
N PHE A 106 3.90 -16.62 -7.29
CA PHE A 106 4.02 -15.18 -7.04
C PHE A 106 2.78 -14.58 -6.37
N MET A 107 2.97 -13.46 -5.66
CA MET A 107 1.90 -12.62 -5.11
C MET A 107 2.26 -11.15 -5.25
N GLN A 108 1.29 -10.33 -5.66
CA GLN A 108 1.44 -8.90 -5.87
C GLN A 108 0.29 -8.15 -5.21
N ALA A 109 0.58 -7.08 -4.47
CA ALA A 109 -0.43 -6.12 -4.00
C ALA A 109 0.01 -4.72 -4.39
N GLN A 110 -0.96 -3.89 -4.76
CA GLN A 110 -0.73 -2.51 -5.15
C GLN A 110 -1.82 -1.61 -4.57
N ALA A 111 -1.44 -0.41 -4.15
CA ALA A 111 -2.33 0.65 -3.72
C ALA A 111 -1.81 1.98 -4.26
N GLN A 112 -2.71 2.84 -4.72
CA GLN A 112 -2.36 4.13 -5.28
C GLN A 112 -3.38 5.20 -4.92
N TYR A 113 -2.89 6.38 -4.56
CA TYR A 113 -3.66 7.60 -4.40
C TYR A 113 -3.32 8.57 -5.54
N THR A 114 -4.32 8.96 -6.32
CA THR A 114 -4.11 9.69 -7.59
C THR A 114 -4.70 11.09 -7.60
N ALA A 115 -5.64 11.42 -6.71
CA ALA A 115 -6.22 12.76 -6.67
C ALA A 115 -6.65 13.16 -5.26
N VAL A 116 -6.37 14.42 -4.91
CA VAL A 116 -6.71 15.00 -3.62
C VAL A 116 -8.23 15.06 -3.46
N THR A 117 -8.76 14.32 -2.49
CA THR A 117 -10.17 14.35 -2.09
C THR A 117 -10.23 14.63 -0.59
N PRO A 118 -11.08 15.58 -0.13
CA PRO A 118 -11.21 15.86 1.29
C PRO A 118 -11.59 14.63 2.11
N GLY A 119 -10.99 14.51 3.28
CA GLY A 119 -11.30 13.46 4.24
C GLY A 119 -10.37 12.26 4.15
N TYR A 120 -10.57 11.31 5.06
CA TYR A 120 -9.71 10.15 5.23
C TYR A 120 -10.03 9.09 4.18
N GLN A 121 -9.02 8.63 3.45
CA GLN A 121 -9.11 7.61 2.41
C GLN A 121 -8.06 6.54 2.66
N THR A 122 -8.43 5.27 2.53
CA THR A 122 -7.50 4.14 2.62
C THR A 122 -7.66 3.23 1.41
N PHE A 123 -6.55 2.91 0.78
CA PHE A 123 -6.44 1.99 -0.35
C PHE A 123 -5.60 0.82 0.10
N GLY A 124 -6.12 -0.40 0.04
CA GLY A 124 -5.39 -1.58 0.51
C GLY A 124 -5.49 -2.73 -0.48
N GLY A 125 -4.36 -3.33 -0.82
CA GLY A 125 -4.27 -4.66 -1.42
C GLY A 125 -3.61 -5.60 -0.42
N GLN A 126 -4.18 -6.79 -0.21
CA GLN A 126 -3.59 -7.81 0.65
C GLN A 126 -3.76 -9.19 0.04
N ASN A 127 -2.66 -9.95 0.04
CA ASN A 127 -2.64 -11.37 -0.29
C ASN A 127 -2.29 -12.18 0.95
N GLU A 128 -2.90 -13.34 1.09
CA GLU A 128 -2.56 -14.37 2.06
C GLU A 128 -2.51 -15.71 1.35
N TYR A 129 -1.37 -16.40 1.48
CA TYR A 129 -1.19 -17.79 1.10
C TYR A 129 -0.91 -18.61 2.36
N ARG A 130 -1.69 -19.64 2.56
CA ARG A 130 -1.69 -20.43 3.80
C ARG A 130 -1.90 -21.89 3.48
N PHE A 131 -1.10 -22.78 4.06
CA PHE A 131 -1.36 -24.21 4.02
C PHE A 131 -0.83 -24.95 5.24
N LYS A 132 -1.41 -26.12 5.49
CA LYS A 132 -0.89 -27.09 6.46
C LYS A 132 -0.09 -28.16 5.74
N PHE A 133 0.88 -28.73 6.43
CA PHE A 133 1.68 -29.82 5.89
C PHE A 133 2.08 -30.83 6.96
N SER A 134 2.50 -32.01 6.53
CA SER A 134 3.15 -33.04 7.34
C SER A 134 4.50 -33.37 6.73
N LEU A 135 5.54 -33.48 7.56
CA LEU A 135 6.89 -33.90 7.17
C LEU A 135 7.21 -35.29 7.71
N THR A 136 7.94 -36.08 6.93
CA THR A 136 8.60 -37.29 7.42
C THR A 136 9.57 -37.01 8.57
N PRO A 137 9.95 -38.02 9.38
CA PRO A 137 11.10 -37.93 10.27
C PRO A 137 12.37 -37.45 9.56
N SER A 138 13.32 -36.94 10.36
CA SER A 138 14.67 -36.59 9.95
C SER A 138 14.71 -35.73 8.68
N THR A 139 13.78 -34.79 8.54
CA THR A 139 13.60 -34.02 7.30
C THR A 139 13.73 -32.53 7.58
N ARG A 140 14.58 -31.85 6.81
CA ARG A 140 14.63 -30.38 6.76
C ARG A 140 13.80 -29.87 5.60
N LEU A 141 12.88 -28.97 5.90
CA LEU A 141 12.07 -28.22 4.94
C LEU A 141 12.59 -26.78 4.88
N GLU A 142 13.03 -26.36 3.71
CA GLU A 142 13.46 -24.99 3.44
C GLU A 142 12.47 -24.31 2.50
N PHE A 143 12.06 -23.10 2.84
CA PHE A 143 11.27 -22.21 1.99
C PHE A 143 12.15 -21.06 1.49
N SER A 144 11.94 -20.64 0.24
CA SER A 144 12.60 -19.45 -0.31
C SER A 144 11.66 -18.64 -1.18
N ALA A 145 11.91 -17.33 -1.25
CA ALA A 145 11.26 -16.41 -2.18
C ALA A 145 12.06 -15.11 -2.33
N ASP A 146 11.90 -14.45 -3.47
CA ASP A 146 12.39 -13.09 -3.70
C ASP A 146 11.29 -12.09 -3.41
N ILE A 147 11.63 -11.04 -2.67
CA ILE A 147 10.71 -10.00 -2.21
C ILE A 147 11.15 -8.66 -2.78
N ALA A 148 10.20 -7.92 -3.36
CA ALA A 148 10.39 -6.53 -3.73
C ALA A 148 9.26 -5.67 -3.15
N LEU A 149 9.63 -4.66 -2.38
CA LEU A 149 8.71 -3.72 -1.75
C LEU A 149 9.02 -2.32 -2.26
N ARG A 150 7.98 -1.55 -2.55
CA ARG A 150 8.09 -0.14 -2.91
C ARG A 150 6.99 0.64 -2.23
N ALA A 151 7.34 1.79 -1.71
CA ALA A 151 6.39 2.78 -1.24
C ALA A 151 6.90 4.15 -1.68
N ASN A 152 5.98 5.05 -2.00
CA ASN A 152 6.29 6.45 -2.27
C ASN A 152 5.46 7.25 -1.29
N ASP A 153 6.10 7.61 -0.18
CA ASP A 153 5.48 8.44 0.84
C ASP A 153 5.92 9.89 0.64
N THR A 154 4.96 10.69 0.26
CA THR A 154 5.09 12.14 0.13
C THR A 154 5.07 12.89 1.48
N GLY A 155 4.81 12.20 2.58
CA GLY A 155 4.80 12.69 3.95
C GLY A 155 3.57 13.50 4.34
N GLY A 156 3.51 13.89 5.62
CA GLY A 156 2.43 14.73 6.14
C GLY A 156 1.09 14.01 6.22
N ALA A 157 0.14 14.40 5.36
CA ALA A 157 -1.24 13.91 5.41
C ALA A 157 -1.47 12.62 4.61
N ILE A 158 -0.48 12.15 3.87
CA ILE A 158 -0.55 10.94 3.06
C ILE A 158 0.60 10.06 3.51
N GLN A 159 0.35 8.76 3.64
CA GLN A 159 1.29 7.72 4.05
C GLN A 159 1.15 6.52 3.13
N ALA A 160 2.28 5.89 2.79
CA ALA A 160 2.31 4.66 2.01
C ALA A 160 3.03 3.57 2.83
N LEU A 161 2.58 2.33 2.69
CA LEU A 161 3.21 1.19 3.33
C LEU A 161 3.14 -0.02 2.40
N SER A 162 4.29 -0.64 2.17
CA SER A 162 4.36 -1.96 1.56
C SER A 162 5.03 -2.93 2.50
N GLY A 163 4.51 -4.14 2.62
CA GLY A 163 5.07 -5.12 3.54
C GLY A 163 4.77 -6.57 3.19
N VAL A 164 5.52 -7.43 3.88
CA VAL A 164 5.41 -8.87 3.81
C VAL A 164 5.63 -9.49 5.17
N THR A 165 4.97 -10.62 5.42
CA THR A 165 5.23 -11.46 6.58
C THR A 165 5.18 -12.92 6.13
N VAL A 166 6.20 -13.69 6.49
CA VAL A 166 6.31 -15.12 6.20
C VAL A 166 6.56 -15.86 7.50
N GLN A 167 5.79 -16.91 7.75
CA GLN A 167 5.84 -17.69 8.98
C GLN A 167 5.70 -19.16 8.66
N GLY A 168 6.48 -19.98 9.35
CA GLY A 168 6.33 -21.42 9.35
C GLY A 168 6.53 -21.94 10.77
N LEU A 169 5.72 -22.90 11.18
CA LEU A 169 5.85 -23.54 12.49
C LEU A 169 5.30 -24.96 12.47
N PHE A 170 5.80 -25.81 13.38
CA PHE A 170 5.13 -27.06 13.73
C PHE A 170 4.03 -26.81 14.76
N VAL A 171 2.89 -27.47 14.59
CA VAL A 171 1.71 -27.30 15.47
C VAL A 171 2.00 -27.78 16.87
N TRP A 172 2.79 -28.83 16.99
CA TRP A 172 3.28 -29.39 18.23
C TRP A 172 4.69 -29.93 18.02
N THR A 173 5.57 -29.73 18.99
CA THR A 173 6.93 -30.26 18.97
C THR A 173 7.23 -30.99 20.26
N PRO A 174 7.68 -32.26 20.19
CA PRO A 174 8.18 -32.96 21.37
C PRO A 174 9.36 -32.21 21.99
N PRO A 175 9.62 -32.39 23.28
CA PRO A 175 10.80 -31.82 23.95
C PRO A 175 12.13 -32.23 23.30
N GLU A 176 12.20 -33.36 22.61
CA GLU A 176 13.42 -33.79 21.92
C GLU A 176 13.72 -33.00 20.62
N VAL A 177 12.74 -32.24 20.10
CA VAL A 177 12.90 -31.39 18.91
C VAL A 177 12.91 -29.93 19.35
N VAL A 178 14.10 -29.39 19.57
CA VAL A 178 14.26 -28.04 20.17
C VAL A 178 14.58 -26.97 19.12
N ASP A 179 15.26 -27.34 18.04
CA ASP A 179 15.79 -26.38 17.06
C ASP A 179 14.96 -26.33 15.77
N TYR A 180 14.79 -25.12 15.21
CA TYR A 180 14.12 -24.87 13.91
C TYR A 180 12.69 -25.41 13.83
N THR A 181 11.92 -25.16 14.89
CA THR A 181 10.50 -25.54 14.95
C THR A 181 9.56 -24.43 14.53
N VAL A 182 10.08 -23.20 14.41
CA VAL A 182 9.39 -22.00 13.98
C VAL A 182 10.37 -21.06 13.27
N PHE A 183 9.89 -20.34 12.26
CA PHE A 183 10.53 -19.14 11.75
C PHE A 183 9.49 -18.05 11.52
N SER A 184 9.93 -16.79 11.60
CA SER A 184 9.14 -15.63 11.23
C SER A 184 10.06 -14.61 10.55
N TYR A 185 9.63 -14.16 9.38
CA TYR A 185 10.29 -13.12 8.61
C TYR A 185 9.29 -12.00 8.33
N THR A 186 9.72 -10.76 8.53
CA THR A 186 8.92 -9.56 8.25
C THR A 186 9.80 -8.52 7.59
N ALA A 187 9.29 -7.92 6.52
CA ALA A 187 9.90 -6.76 5.89
C ALA A 187 8.81 -5.76 5.50
N SER A 188 9.14 -4.47 5.64
CA SER A 188 8.29 -3.37 5.22
C SER A 188 9.11 -2.20 4.74
N VAL A 189 8.46 -1.31 3.98
CA VAL A 189 8.98 -0.02 3.55
C VAL A 189 7.83 0.99 3.58
N GLU A 190 8.09 2.15 4.18
CA GLU A 190 7.15 3.28 4.21
C GLU A 190 7.50 4.29 3.11
N ASP A 191 8.78 4.44 2.78
CA ASP A 191 9.24 5.22 1.62
C ASP A 191 10.47 4.58 0.95
N GLY A 192 10.52 4.69 -0.38
CA GLY A 192 11.57 4.12 -1.21
C GLY A 192 11.35 2.66 -1.59
N THR A 193 12.44 1.93 -1.77
CA THR A 193 12.42 0.56 -2.28
C THR A 193 13.26 -0.38 -1.41
N ARG A 194 12.79 -1.61 -1.22
CA ARG A 194 13.52 -2.68 -0.55
C ARG A 194 13.44 -3.97 -1.37
N SER A 195 14.54 -4.69 -1.47
CA SER A 195 14.58 -6.00 -2.11
C SER A 195 15.36 -6.97 -1.23
N ASP A 196 14.72 -8.09 -0.91
CA ASP A 196 15.25 -9.08 0.01
C ASP A 196 15.07 -10.48 -0.60
N HIS A 197 15.93 -11.42 -0.20
CA HIS A 197 15.73 -12.83 -0.41
C HIS A 197 15.34 -13.46 0.94
N PHE A 198 14.16 -14.06 1.00
CA PHE A 198 13.68 -14.76 2.19
C PHE A 198 14.14 -16.21 2.17
N LEU A 199 14.64 -16.69 3.31
CA LEU A 199 14.90 -18.10 3.59
C LEU A 199 14.29 -18.45 4.96
N GLY A 200 13.43 -19.48 4.98
CA GLY A 200 12.84 -20.02 6.21
C GLY A 200 13.10 -21.51 6.29
N GLU A 201 13.33 -22.03 7.49
CA GLU A 201 13.73 -23.41 7.70
C GLU A 201 12.93 -24.05 8.84
N LEU A 202 12.50 -25.30 8.63
CA LEU A 202 11.91 -26.17 9.63
C LEU A 202 12.58 -27.55 9.61
N ARG A 203 12.75 -28.18 10.78
CA ARG A 203 13.34 -29.53 10.89
C ARG A 203 12.46 -30.47 11.69
N SER A 204 12.05 -31.58 11.08
CA SER A 204 11.55 -32.72 11.83
C SER A 204 12.72 -33.49 12.43
N GLY A 205 12.68 -33.71 13.74
CA GLY A 205 13.61 -34.64 14.41
C GLY A 205 13.30 -36.08 14.03
N ALA A 206 13.59 -37.05 14.90
CA ALA A 206 13.36 -38.47 14.63
C ALA A 206 11.88 -38.91 14.51
N ILE A 207 10.94 -37.96 14.43
CA ILE A 207 9.50 -38.22 14.27
C ILE A 207 8.91 -37.37 13.14
N ALA A 208 7.80 -37.84 12.58
CA ALA A 208 6.99 -37.04 11.66
C ALA A 208 6.34 -35.87 12.42
N LEU A 209 6.25 -34.70 11.78
CA LEU A 209 5.66 -33.51 12.38
C LEU A 209 4.68 -32.84 11.44
N ASP A 210 3.56 -32.37 12.02
CA ASP A 210 2.60 -31.52 11.34
C ASP A 210 2.94 -30.04 11.57
N GLY A 211 2.83 -29.26 10.50
CA GLY A 211 3.14 -27.86 10.51
C GLY A 211 2.20 -27.02 9.66
N TYR A 212 2.51 -25.74 9.67
CA TYR A 212 1.73 -24.70 9.08
C TYR A 212 2.65 -23.65 8.46
N PHE A 213 2.29 -23.19 7.27
CA PHE A 213 2.96 -22.11 6.58
C PHE A 213 1.96 -20.98 6.29
N LYS A 214 2.40 -19.74 6.49
CA LYS A 214 1.67 -18.52 6.15
C LYS A 214 2.59 -17.54 5.48
N MET A 215 2.10 -16.95 4.41
CA MET A 215 2.73 -15.83 3.75
C MET A 215 1.66 -14.77 3.48
N THR A 216 1.92 -13.55 3.90
CA THR A 216 1.06 -12.40 3.62
C THR A 216 1.85 -11.29 2.99
N ASN A 217 1.32 -10.70 1.93
CA ASN A 217 1.83 -9.49 1.31
C ASN A 217 0.74 -8.42 1.40
N HIS A 218 1.13 -7.16 1.56
CA HIS A 218 0.19 -6.05 1.54
C HIS A 218 0.83 -4.78 0.97
N ALA A 219 -0.02 -3.94 0.40
CA ALA A 219 0.29 -2.59 -0.02
C ALA A 219 -0.87 -1.69 0.39
N THR A 220 -0.57 -0.63 1.14
CA THR A 220 -1.56 0.30 1.68
C THR A 220 -1.14 1.73 1.39
N VAL A 221 -2.11 2.57 1.07
CA VAL A 221 -1.96 4.03 1.06
C VAL A 221 -3.06 4.62 1.91
N ASP A 222 -2.70 5.44 2.88
CA ASP A 222 -3.61 6.21 3.71
C ASP A 222 -3.46 7.69 3.35
N ALA A 223 -4.57 8.37 3.06
CA ALA A 223 -4.58 9.76 2.66
C ALA A 223 -5.64 10.52 3.45
N ASN A 224 -5.23 11.58 4.13
CA ASN A 224 -6.11 12.49 4.87
C ASN A 224 -5.77 13.94 4.55
N PRO A 225 -5.73 14.34 3.27
CA PRO A 225 -5.32 15.68 2.92
C PRO A 225 -6.29 16.70 3.55
N PRO A 226 -5.77 17.86 3.98
CA PRO A 226 -6.64 18.94 4.43
C PRO A 226 -7.56 19.35 3.27
N PRO A 227 -8.75 19.91 3.58
CA PRO A 227 -9.60 20.47 2.54
C PRO A 227 -8.82 21.52 1.74
N PRO A 228 -9.06 21.64 0.41
CA PRO A 228 -8.39 22.64 -0.42
C PRO A 228 -8.49 24.02 0.22
N VAL A 229 -7.35 24.60 0.60
CA VAL A 229 -7.31 25.99 1.06
C VAL A 229 -7.43 26.86 -0.19
N PRO A 230 -8.38 27.82 -0.23
CA PRO A 230 -8.51 28.69 -1.39
C PRO A 230 -7.17 29.37 -1.68
N GLU A 231 -6.72 29.26 -2.92
CA GLU A 231 -5.44 29.84 -3.30
C GLU A 231 -5.44 31.35 -3.03
N PRO A 232 -4.28 31.97 -2.72
CA PRO A 232 -4.18 33.41 -2.50
C PRO A 232 -4.79 34.23 -3.65
N GLN A 233 -4.72 33.71 -4.87
CA GLN A 233 -5.34 34.32 -6.04
C GLN A 233 -6.88 34.35 -5.98
N THR A 234 -7.53 33.37 -5.36
CA THR A 234 -8.99 33.40 -5.14
C THR A 234 -9.36 34.55 -4.23
N TYR A 235 -8.59 34.76 -3.15
CA TYR A 235 -8.77 35.91 -2.28
C TYR A 235 -8.42 37.22 -2.99
N ALA A 236 -7.36 37.26 -3.79
CA ALA A 236 -6.97 38.44 -4.55
C ALA A 236 -8.06 38.82 -5.59
N MET A 237 -8.65 37.84 -6.27
CA MET A 237 -9.76 38.02 -7.21
C MET A 237 -11.03 38.48 -6.49
N LEU A 238 -11.32 37.93 -5.31
CA LEU A 238 -12.40 38.40 -4.45
C LEU A 238 -12.18 39.87 -4.03
N PHE A 239 -10.98 40.23 -3.57
CA PHE A 239 -10.61 41.60 -3.22
C PHE A 239 -10.67 42.54 -4.44
N ALA A 240 -10.19 42.10 -5.60
CA ALA A 240 -10.28 42.85 -6.84
C ALA A 240 -11.74 43.08 -7.25
N GLY A 241 -12.61 42.07 -7.12
CA GLY A 241 -14.05 42.20 -7.35
C GLY A 241 -14.70 43.19 -6.38
N LEU A 242 -14.41 43.09 -5.08
CA LEU A 242 -14.95 43.99 -4.05
C LEU A 242 -14.49 45.44 -4.22
N THR A 243 -13.22 45.66 -4.55
CA THR A 243 -12.69 47.01 -4.80
C THR A 243 -13.34 47.64 -6.04
N LEU A 244 -13.57 46.87 -7.10
CA LEU A 244 -14.28 47.33 -8.29
C LEU A 244 -15.75 47.69 -7.99
N LEU A 245 -16.46 46.84 -7.23
CA LEU A 245 -17.83 47.12 -6.80
C LEU A 245 -17.92 48.38 -5.91
N GLY A 246 -16.98 48.53 -4.96
CA GLY A 246 -16.91 49.72 -4.11
C GLY A 246 -16.66 51.01 -4.89
N ALA A 247 -15.78 50.97 -5.90
CA ALA A 247 -15.53 52.10 -6.78
C ALA A 247 -16.79 52.48 -7.60
N CYS A 248 -17.53 51.49 -8.10
CA CYS A 248 -18.79 51.69 -8.82
C CYS A 248 -19.88 52.30 -7.93
N ALA A 249 -20.04 51.83 -6.69
CA ALA A 249 -21.03 52.35 -5.74
C ALA A 249 -20.76 53.83 -5.39
N ARG A 250 -19.50 54.18 -5.14
CA ARG A 250 -19.08 55.57 -4.86
C ARG A 250 -19.39 56.50 -6.02
N ARG A 251 -19.19 56.05 -7.27
CA ARG A 251 -19.54 56.84 -8.46
C ARG A 251 -21.03 57.12 -8.56
N ARG A 252 -21.89 56.14 -8.25
CA ARG A 252 -23.36 56.32 -8.29
C ARG A 252 -23.83 57.35 -7.27
N GLN A 253 -23.32 57.31 -6.04
CA GLN A 253 -23.66 58.30 -5.01
C GLN A 253 -23.25 59.72 -5.40
N ALA A 254 -22.09 59.89 -6.05
CA ALA A 254 -21.64 61.20 -6.52
C ALA A 254 -22.51 61.77 -7.65
N VAL A 255 -23.20 60.93 -8.42
CA VAL A 255 -24.15 61.36 -9.47
C VAL A 255 -25.50 61.72 -8.87
N SER A 256 -26.00 60.95 -7.89
CA SER A 256 -27.30 61.22 -7.24
C SER A 256 -27.30 62.42 -6.28
N ALA A 257 -26.12 62.89 -5.85
CA ALA A 257 -25.98 64.07 -5.00
C ALA A 257 -25.83 65.40 -5.79
N ARG A 258 -25.97 65.35 -7.12
CA ARG A 258 -26.05 66.52 -8.01
C ARG A 258 -27.47 66.67 -8.53
#